data_AF-R1C3J2-F1
#
_entry.id   AF-R1C3J2-F1
#
_cell.length_a   1.000
_cell.length_b   1.000
_cell.length_c   1.000
_cell.angle_alpha   90.00
_cell.angle_beta   90.00
_cell.angle_gamma   90.00
#
_symmetry.space_group_name_H-M   'P 1'
#
loop_
_entity.id
_entity.type
_entity.pdbx_description
1 polymer ?
#
loop_
_entity_poly.entity_id
_entity_poly.type
_entity_poly.pdbx_seq_one_letter_code
_entity_poly.pdbx_strand_id
1 'polypeptide(L)'
;MYVPITVSLALLQPRSPALASPPAWTASPRIARPAVMLAAPRDDSPSSLFSPESWTEKGFDGVQRLPAACRAAEATTAEAEHLALAFLSQDADSVVARTLSKAGSSAASLKRQFEDFSARQPKEQAALGDEFLSG
;
A
#
# COMPACT_ATOMS: atom_id res chain seq x y z
N MET A 1 2.24 22.20 20.44
CA MET A 1 0.80 21.85 20.48
C MET A 1 0.66 20.59 19.66
N TYR A 2 0.37 19.45 20.29
CA TYR A 2 0.36 18.13 19.64
C TYR A 2 -1.09 17.77 19.30
N VAL A 3 -1.37 17.41 18.04
CA VAL A 3 -2.73 17.05 17.59
C VAL A 3 -2.69 15.58 17.13
N PRO A 4 -3.42 14.67 17.80
CA PRO A 4 -3.46 13.26 17.39
C PRO A 4 -4.35 13.07 16.16
N ILE A 5 -3.87 12.31 15.18
CA ILE A 5 -4.61 11.94 13.97
C ILE A 5 -5.44 10.69 14.26
N THR A 6 -6.75 10.77 14.06
CA THR A 6 -7.69 9.65 14.21
C THR A 6 -7.95 9.02 12.85
N VAL A 7 -7.76 7.70 12.73
CA VAL A 7 -8.12 6.91 11.55
C VAL A 7 -9.51 6.32 11.76
N SER A 8 -10.47 6.64 10.90
CA SER A 8 -11.82 6.06 10.92
C SER A 8 -11.97 5.00 9.84
N LEU A 9 -12.25 3.75 10.23
CA LEU A 9 -12.68 2.68 9.33
C LEU A 9 -14.21 2.50 9.45
N ALA A 10 -14.94 2.95 8.44
CA ALA A 10 -16.35 2.62 8.27
C ALA A 10 -16.48 1.25 7.59
N LEU A 11 -16.93 0.24 8.35
CA LEU A 11 -17.20 -1.10 7.84
C LEU A 11 -18.54 -1.13 7.09
N LEU A 12 -18.48 -1.22 5.76
CA LEU A 12 -19.64 -1.50 4.93
C LEU A 12 -19.89 -3.01 4.93
N GLN A 13 -20.99 -3.48 5.54
CA GLN A 13 -21.35 -4.89 5.56
C GLN A 13 -22.05 -5.31 4.26
N PRO A 14 -21.59 -6.38 3.57
CA PRO A 14 -22.35 -6.98 2.48
C PRO A 14 -23.38 -7.98 3.01
N ARG A 15 -24.63 -7.78 2.57
CA ARG A 15 -25.80 -8.64 2.84
C ARG A 15 -25.74 -9.88 1.92
N SER A 16 -25.75 -11.07 2.50
CA SER A 16 -25.64 -12.35 1.76
C SER A 16 -26.91 -12.72 0.99
N PRO A 17 -26.84 -13.23 -0.26
CA PRO A 17 -27.90 -14.02 -0.86
C PRO A 17 -27.76 -15.51 -0.53
N ALA A 18 -28.90 -16.21 -0.52
CA ALA A 18 -29.09 -17.58 -0.03
C ALA A 18 -28.43 -18.67 -0.92
N LEU A 19 -28.06 -19.78 -0.26
CA LEU A 19 -27.42 -20.98 -0.81
C LEU A 19 -28.25 -21.67 -1.89
N ALA A 20 -27.58 -22.04 -3.00
CA ALA A 20 -27.90 -23.24 -3.77
C ALA A 20 -26.69 -24.19 -3.69
N SER A 21 -26.92 -25.42 -3.24
CA SER A 21 -25.91 -26.47 -3.05
C SER A 21 -25.72 -27.31 -4.32
N PRO A 22 -24.47 -27.64 -4.68
CA PRO A 22 -24.17 -28.87 -5.42
C PRO A 22 -23.18 -29.79 -4.66
N PRO A 23 -23.05 -31.06 -5.11
CA PRO A 23 -22.85 -32.21 -4.22
C PRO A 23 -21.41 -32.46 -3.79
N ALA A 24 -21.31 -33.20 -2.70
CA ALA A 24 -20.09 -33.64 -2.04
C ALA A 24 -19.17 -34.43 -2.98
N TRP A 25 -18.00 -33.88 -3.28
CA TRP A 25 -16.81 -34.66 -3.54
C TRP A 25 -15.85 -34.54 -2.36
N THR A 26 -15.68 -35.65 -1.69
CA THR A 26 -14.76 -35.88 -0.59
C THR A 26 -13.31 -35.74 -1.07
N ALA A 27 -12.69 -34.61 -0.77
CA ALA A 27 -11.26 -34.53 -0.58
C ALA A 27 -11.04 -33.54 0.56
N SER A 28 -10.71 -34.03 1.76
CA SER A 28 -10.30 -33.14 2.85
C SER A 28 -8.94 -32.55 2.46
N PRO A 29 -8.81 -31.27 2.08
CA PRO A 29 -7.50 -30.69 1.96
C PRO A 29 -6.92 -30.67 3.37
N ARG A 30 -5.82 -31.39 3.60
CA ARG A 30 -4.95 -31.06 4.72
C ARG A 30 -4.36 -29.69 4.40
N ILE A 31 -5.11 -28.64 4.74
CA ILE A 31 -4.61 -27.28 4.76
C ILE A 31 -3.54 -27.29 5.84
N ALA A 32 -2.28 -27.39 5.41
CA ALA A 32 -1.16 -27.04 6.27
C ALA A 32 -1.42 -25.59 6.71
N ARG A 33 -1.82 -25.42 7.98
CA ARG A 33 -1.96 -24.09 8.56
C ARG A 33 -0.54 -23.50 8.50
N PRO A 34 -0.30 -22.40 7.77
CA PRO A 34 0.98 -21.73 7.89
C PRO A 34 1.17 -21.43 9.37
N ALA A 35 2.35 -21.76 9.90
CA ALA A 35 2.72 -21.33 11.23
C ALA A 35 2.62 -19.80 11.22
N VAL A 36 1.58 -19.27 11.85
CA VAL A 36 1.49 -17.84 12.13
C VAL A 36 2.56 -17.61 13.18
N MET A 37 3.75 -17.23 12.72
CA MET A 37 4.76 -16.64 13.59
C MET A 37 4.05 -15.46 14.25
N LEU A 38 3.84 -15.52 15.57
CA LEU A 38 3.34 -14.37 16.32
C LEU A 38 4.27 -13.22 15.97
N ALA A 39 3.75 -12.23 15.26
CA ALA A 39 4.49 -11.02 14.98
C ALA A 39 4.94 -10.45 16.32
N ALA A 40 6.23 -10.14 16.45
CA ALA A 40 6.75 -9.40 17.58
C ALA A 40 5.91 -8.11 17.77
N PRO A 41 5.86 -7.53 18.99
CA PRO A 41 5.17 -6.27 19.21
C PRO A 41 5.61 -5.27 18.15
N ARG A 42 4.69 -4.82 17.30
CA ARG A 42 4.99 -3.83 16.27
C ARG A 42 5.22 -2.52 16.98
N ASP A 43 6.42 -1.95 16.77
CA ASP A 43 6.59 -0.53 16.96
C ASP A 43 5.83 0.16 15.84
N ASP A 44 4.64 0.71 16.14
CA ASP A 44 3.80 1.42 15.16
C ASP A 44 4.30 2.86 14.91
N SER A 45 5.53 3.19 15.35
CA SER A 45 6.16 4.46 15.01
C SER A 45 6.40 4.55 13.49
N PRO A 46 6.19 5.71 12.84
CA PRO A 46 6.45 5.87 11.41
C PRO A 46 7.91 5.62 11.05
N SER A 47 8.84 5.80 12.01
CA SER A 47 10.25 5.42 11.89
C SER A 47 10.48 3.92 11.71
N SER A 48 9.65 3.08 12.34
CA SER A 48 9.73 1.62 12.21
C SER A 48 9.41 1.11 10.81
N LEU A 49 8.76 1.93 9.98
CA LEU A 49 8.53 1.60 8.57
C LEU A 49 9.86 1.52 7.80
N PHE A 50 10.87 2.31 8.19
CA PHE A 50 12.21 2.28 7.60
C PHE A 50 13.21 1.40 8.37
N SER A 51 12.73 0.60 9.32
CA SER A 51 13.50 -0.44 9.98
C SER A 51 13.62 -1.69 9.08
N PRO A 52 14.84 -2.15 8.72
CA PRO A 52 15.02 -3.35 7.90
C PRO A 52 14.38 -4.61 8.51
N GLU A 53 14.40 -4.73 9.83
CA GLU A 53 13.85 -5.87 10.58
C GLU A 53 12.34 -6.04 10.45
N SER A 54 11.62 -4.99 10.03
CA SER A 54 10.17 -5.00 9.82
C SER A 54 9.77 -5.63 8.48
N TRP A 55 10.74 -5.94 7.61
CA TRP A 55 10.51 -6.34 6.22
C TRP A 55 11.35 -7.54 5.80
N THR A 56 10.92 -8.20 4.73
CA THR A 56 11.86 -9.04 3.97
C THR A 56 12.86 -8.16 3.25
N GLU A 57 14.05 -8.68 2.90
CA GLU A 57 15.08 -7.91 2.16
C GLU A 57 14.51 -7.24 0.90
N LYS A 58 13.76 -7.99 0.08
CA LYS A 58 13.10 -7.46 -1.12
C LYS A 58 11.90 -6.55 -0.83
N GLY A 59 11.27 -6.70 0.33
CA GLY A 59 10.26 -5.78 0.82
C GLY A 59 10.87 -4.43 1.18
N PHE A 60 11.98 -4.46 1.92
CA PHE A 60 12.70 -3.28 2.35
C PHE A 60 13.29 -2.49 1.17
N ASP A 61 13.83 -3.19 0.17
CA ASP A 61 14.22 -2.60 -1.12
C ASP A 61 13.08 -1.73 -1.69
N GLY A 62 11.83 -2.23 -1.67
CA GLY A 62 10.66 -1.49 -2.14
C GLY A 62 10.37 -0.26 -1.28
N VAL A 63 10.40 -0.40 0.04
CA VAL A 63 10.16 0.70 0.99
C VAL A 63 11.19 1.81 0.87
N GLN A 64 12.47 1.49 0.67
CA GLN A 64 13.53 2.48 0.47
C GLN A 64 13.31 3.36 -0.78
N ARG A 65 12.49 2.91 -1.73
CA ARG A 65 12.13 3.69 -2.93
C ARG A 65 10.97 4.65 -2.70
N LEU A 66 10.22 4.54 -1.59
CA LEU A 66 9.06 5.38 -1.28
C LEU A 66 9.36 6.89 -1.32
N PRO A 67 10.48 7.40 -0.75
CA PRO A 67 10.79 8.83 -0.83
C PRO A 67 10.97 9.32 -2.28
N ALA A 68 11.48 8.48 -3.17
CA ALA A 68 11.63 8.83 -4.59
C ALA A 68 10.27 8.86 -5.29
N ALA A 69 9.37 7.94 -4.97
CA ALA A 69 8.00 7.91 -5.50
C ALA A 69 7.20 9.16 -5.06
N CYS A 70 7.31 9.58 -3.79
CA CYS A 70 6.64 10.79 -3.31
C CYS A 70 7.17 12.05 -4.01
N ARG A 71 8.51 12.15 -4.21
CA ARG A 71 9.11 13.27 -4.96
C ARG A 71 8.65 13.31 -6.41
N ALA A 72 8.53 12.16 -7.07
CA ALA A 72 8.06 12.09 -8.45
C ALA A 72 6.59 12.51 -8.58
N ALA A 73 5.78 12.30 -7.55
CA ALA A 73 4.39 12.74 -7.47
C ALA A 73 4.21 14.18 -6.96
N GLU A 74 5.31 14.88 -6.62
CA GLU A 74 5.26 16.19 -5.93
C GLU A 74 4.41 16.15 -4.63
N ALA A 75 4.40 15.01 -3.96
CA ALA A 75 3.62 14.79 -2.76
C ALA A 75 4.40 15.16 -1.48
N THR A 76 3.77 15.92 -0.59
CA THR A 76 4.28 16.25 0.75
C THR A 76 4.05 15.12 1.75
N THR A 77 2.99 14.34 1.53
CA THR A 77 2.59 13.21 2.38
C THR A 77 2.68 11.91 1.59
N ALA A 78 3.25 10.87 2.22
CA ALA A 78 3.28 9.53 1.63
C ALA A 78 1.92 8.85 1.81
N GLU A 79 1.41 8.28 0.71
CA GLU A 79 0.12 7.58 0.66
C GLU A 79 0.30 6.19 0.02
N ALA A 80 -0.76 5.38 0.03
CA ALA A 80 -0.71 3.98 -0.39
C ALA A 80 -0.30 3.81 -1.87
N GLU A 81 -0.72 4.72 -2.75
CA GLU A 81 -0.34 4.75 -4.16
C GLU A 81 1.15 5.01 -4.35
N HIS A 82 1.77 5.84 -3.50
CA HIS A 82 3.21 6.11 -3.55
C HIS A 82 4.00 4.86 -3.17
N LEU A 83 3.52 4.12 -2.17
CA LEU A 83 4.08 2.83 -1.80
C LEU A 83 3.90 1.79 -2.92
N ALA A 84 2.71 1.76 -3.54
CA ALA A 84 2.46 0.90 -4.69
C ALA A 84 3.42 1.22 -5.86
N LEU A 85 3.61 2.50 -6.20
CA LEU A 85 4.55 2.94 -7.23
C LEU A 85 6.00 2.56 -6.92
N ALA A 86 6.41 2.62 -5.65
CA ALA A 86 7.73 2.20 -5.21
C ALA A 86 7.97 0.69 -5.45
N PHE A 87 6.98 -0.15 -5.12
CA PHE A 87 7.01 -1.59 -5.38
C PHE A 87 6.91 -1.95 -6.87
N LEU A 88 6.08 -1.23 -7.62
CA LEU A 88 5.91 -1.43 -9.07
C LEU A 88 7.10 -0.95 -9.90
N SER A 89 8.01 -0.18 -9.30
CA SER A 89 9.25 0.27 -9.92
C SER A 89 10.45 -0.65 -9.64
N GLN A 90 10.23 -1.78 -8.98
CA GLN A 90 11.21 -2.85 -8.89
C GLN A 90 11.35 -3.57 -10.24
N ASP A 91 12.30 -4.51 -10.32
CA ASP A 91 12.60 -5.25 -11.55
C ASP A 91 11.37 -5.95 -12.15
N ALA A 92 11.37 -6.16 -13.46
CA ALA A 92 10.29 -6.83 -14.19
C ALA A 92 10.04 -8.26 -13.68
N ASP A 93 11.07 -8.90 -13.12
CA ASP A 93 10.99 -10.24 -12.54
C ASP A 93 10.67 -10.24 -11.04
N SER A 94 10.33 -9.09 -10.45
CA SER A 94 10.01 -8.96 -9.02
C SER A 94 8.83 -9.84 -8.58
N VAL A 95 8.76 -10.12 -7.26
CA VAL A 95 7.61 -10.84 -6.66
C VAL A 95 6.29 -10.13 -6.97
N VAL A 96 6.31 -8.80 -6.99
CA VAL A 96 5.16 -7.94 -7.32
C VAL A 96 4.70 -8.21 -8.75
N ALA A 97 5.61 -8.12 -9.72
CA ALA A 97 5.30 -8.37 -11.12
C ALA A 97 4.77 -9.79 -11.36
N ARG A 98 5.42 -10.81 -10.78
CA ARG A 98 4.95 -12.20 -10.89
C ARG A 98 3.58 -12.42 -10.26
N THR A 99 3.31 -11.77 -9.12
CA THR A 99 2.02 -11.86 -8.44
C THR A 99 0.91 -11.23 -9.28
N LEU A 100 1.15 -10.04 -9.83
CA LEU A 100 0.20 -9.37 -10.71
C LEU A 100 -0.08 -10.17 -11.98
N SER A 101 0.96 -10.72 -12.62
CA SER A 101 0.80 -11.58 -13.79
C SER A 101 -0.06 -12.81 -13.49
N LYS A 102 0.15 -13.46 -12.34
CA LYS A 102 -0.69 -14.59 -11.90
C LYS A 102 -2.13 -14.18 -11.62
N ALA A 103 -2.36 -12.95 -11.20
CA ALA A 103 -3.69 -12.37 -10.99
C ALA A 103 -4.35 -11.87 -12.29
N GLY A 104 -3.70 -12.04 -13.46
CA GLY A 104 -4.24 -11.57 -14.74
C GLY A 104 -4.06 -10.07 -14.98
N SER A 105 -3.16 -9.41 -14.24
CA SER A 105 -2.85 -8.00 -14.38
C SER A 105 -1.39 -7.79 -14.79
N SER A 106 -0.99 -6.57 -15.13
CA SER A 106 0.40 -6.24 -15.45
C SER A 106 0.92 -5.13 -14.54
N ALA A 107 2.15 -5.29 -14.04
CA ALA A 107 2.81 -4.29 -13.21
C ALA A 107 2.94 -2.95 -13.95
N ALA A 108 3.25 -2.98 -15.25
CA ALA A 108 3.35 -1.79 -16.08
C ALA A 108 2.01 -1.05 -16.23
N SER A 109 0.90 -1.76 -16.46
CA SER A 109 -0.42 -1.14 -16.56
C SER A 109 -0.86 -0.55 -15.23
N LEU A 110 -0.68 -1.29 -14.13
CA LEU A 110 -1.06 -0.82 -12.81
C LEU A 110 -0.22 0.38 -12.36
N LYS A 111 1.08 0.38 -12.67
CA LYS A 111 1.98 1.51 -12.44
C LYS A 111 1.47 2.77 -13.12
N ARG A 112 1.16 2.68 -14.41
CA ARG A 112 0.63 3.82 -15.17
C ARG A 112 -0.67 4.36 -14.57
N GLN A 113 -1.57 3.48 -14.13
CA GLN A 113 -2.83 3.91 -13.49
C GLN A 113 -2.59 4.67 -12.18
N PHE A 114 -1.62 4.24 -11.37
CA PHE A 114 -1.23 4.98 -10.17
C PHE A 114 -0.52 6.29 -10.49
N GLU A 115 0.33 6.34 -11.52
CA GLU A 115 0.95 7.59 -11.98
C GLU A 115 -0.12 8.59 -12.45
N ASP A 116 -1.08 8.14 -13.26
CA ASP A 116 -2.21 8.95 -13.72
C ASP A 116 -3.11 9.40 -12.55
N PHE A 117 -3.23 8.59 -11.49
CA PHE A 117 -3.94 8.95 -10.27
C PHE A 117 -3.19 9.99 -9.44
N SER A 118 -1.89 9.78 -9.18
CA SER A 118 -1.04 10.71 -8.44
C SER A 118 -0.95 12.06 -9.12
N ALA A 119 -0.85 12.10 -10.47
CA ALA A 119 -0.81 13.35 -11.23
C ALA A 119 -2.09 14.20 -11.12
N ARG A 120 -3.22 13.60 -10.72
CA ARG A 120 -4.50 14.28 -10.51
C ARG A 120 -4.72 14.70 -9.07
N GLN A 121 -3.83 14.34 -8.14
CA GLN A 121 -3.96 14.75 -6.75
C GLN A 121 -3.72 16.27 -6.63
N PRO A 122 -4.43 16.95 -5.72
CA PRO A 122 -4.11 18.32 -5.37
C PRO A 122 -2.67 18.40 -4.88
N LYS A 123 -1.85 19.20 -5.56
CA LYS A 123 -0.53 19.54 -5.07
C LYS A 123 -0.73 20.59 -3.99
N GLU A 124 -0.30 20.31 -2.76
CA GLU A 124 -0.27 21.32 -1.72
C GLU A 124 0.71 22.42 -2.14
N GLN A 125 0.23 23.39 -2.91
CA GLN A 125 0.92 24.67 -3.08
C GLN A 125 0.91 25.33 -1.71
N ALA A 126 2.10 25.67 -1.23
CA ALA A 126 2.33 26.37 0.02
C ALA A 126 1.26 27.45 0.27
N ALA A 127 0.28 27.15 1.12
CA ALA A 127 -0.70 28.09 1.64
C ALA A 127 -0.03 29.00 2.70
N LEU A 128 1.09 29.62 2.35
CA LEU A 128 1.87 30.54 3.16
C LEU A 128 2.57 31.52 2.21
N GLY A 129 1.89 32.61 1.87
CA GLY A 129 2.49 33.62 1.00
C GLY A 129 1.75 34.94 0.77
N ASP A 130 0.46 35.08 1.12
CA ASP A 130 -0.30 36.30 0.75
C ASP A 130 -0.80 37.15 1.94
N GLU A 131 -0.52 36.78 3.20
CA GLU A 131 -1.06 37.50 4.37
C GLU A 131 -0.04 38.38 5.12
N PHE A 132 1.16 38.63 4.56
CA PHE A 132 2.22 39.39 5.22
C PHE A 132 2.57 40.75 4.58
N LEU A 133 1.68 41.33 3.76
CA LEU A 133 1.88 42.65 3.16
C LEU A 133 0.70 43.63 3.40
N SER A 134 -0.01 43.53 4.51
CA SER A 134 -0.92 44.58 4.98
C SER A 134 -0.92 44.67 6.50
N GLY A 135 0.02 45.43 7.04
CA GLY A 135 0.14 45.76 8.46
C GLY A 135 1.24 46.78 8.69
#